data_AF-A0A640YA29-F1
#
_entry.id   AF-A0A640YA29-F1
#
_cell.length_a   1.000
_cell.length_b   1.000
_cell.length_c   1.000
_cell.angle_alpha   90.00
_cell.angle_beta   90.00
_cell.angle_gamma   90.00
#
_symmetry.space_group_name_H-M   'P 1'
#
loop_
_entity.id
_entity.type
_entity.pdbx_description
1 polymer ?
#
loop_
_entity_poly.entity_id
_entity_poly.type
_entity_poly.pdbx_seq_one_letter_code
_entity_poly.pdbx_strand_id
1 'polypeptide(L)'
;MRYPVETFSDEERLLLEPHFSNLDRPVFTLTNLPETVKGALFARYSRYQGTLRRLYLDEFAADVPAGGRPFDGAAGERAAQLYERVFIGYGDDSVAQLGGAHLACEWVSNVLTKVLQRGRLAAYLEQSTRYIPYDAPIEPGAEPGSPGSWRYWRDEELGPAFGRAMDEIFTIYSRTLAGVGAWAERRWPRGEEPRAAWERSIRAKALDLLRGLLPAATLSHVGIYASGQAYEQLLLRLAASPLPEARAVGAMAHEELAAVIPSFISRVGRPERGGEWISYLERRREATERWVARLGLDRREGPDAPAVELVHVDGDEDLLLAASLYEATGLPEAEVTRRIGALDPIEREQILAELADGRGNRRHRPGRGWEAELAIAYNELVPVEALLAAVGEFYAAGHPTRIKLQAEVLGGPWDALVAQRADVALTEIFGDGSALEIAHRPLGAVEFVFAIAPSHPLAAEKEPLKASTIRRHRVVVAADSSRGLPARSSGIAAAADVLTVGSLAAKLAAHVAGLGVGFLPRALAAPAIAAGRLVERRVSAPKPRVALAVAWRTPDAGPACRWFVERLQRLDLGSG
;
A
#
# COMPACT_ATOMS: atom_id res chain seq x y z
N MET A 1 31.80 10.22 2.86
CA MET A 1 31.48 9.99 1.43
C MET A 1 31.38 11.32 0.70
N ARG A 2 32.07 11.48 -0.45
CA ARG A 2 31.85 12.61 -1.36
C ARG A 2 30.84 12.17 -2.42
N TYR A 3 29.70 12.85 -2.49
CA TYR A 3 28.72 12.70 -3.57
C TYR A 3 28.89 13.87 -4.55
N PRO A 4 28.62 13.67 -5.85
CA PRO A 4 28.63 14.78 -6.78
C PRO A 4 27.49 15.74 -6.41
N VAL A 5 27.82 17.02 -6.33
CA VAL A 5 26.85 18.10 -6.18
C VAL A 5 26.82 18.84 -7.51
N GLU A 6 25.63 18.96 -8.08
CA GLU A 6 25.45 19.65 -9.34
C GLU A 6 25.52 21.16 -9.13
N THR A 7 26.21 21.85 -10.04
CA THR A 7 26.30 23.32 -10.05
C THR A 7 25.21 23.88 -10.96
N PHE A 8 24.51 24.91 -10.48
CA PHE A 8 23.45 25.59 -11.22
C PHE A 8 23.83 27.06 -11.45
N SER A 9 23.46 27.62 -12.60
CA SER A 9 23.58 29.06 -12.84
C SER A 9 22.62 29.85 -11.94
N ASP A 10 22.85 31.15 -11.77
CA ASP A 10 21.95 31.99 -10.96
C ASP A 10 20.50 31.96 -11.49
N GLU A 11 20.32 31.92 -12.81
CA GLU A 11 19.00 31.80 -13.45
C GLU A 11 18.33 30.47 -13.14
N GLU A 12 19.09 29.36 -13.18
CA GLU A 12 18.59 28.03 -12.83
C GLU A 12 18.23 27.93 -11.34
N ARG A 13 19.05 28.53 -10.47
CA ARG A 13 18.77 28.57 -9.02
C ARG A 13 17.46 29.29 -8.73
N LEU A 14 17.19 30.42 -9.39
CA LEU A 14 15.92 31.15 -9.25
C LEU A 14 14.70 30.29 -9.61
N LEU A 15 14.84 29.37 -10.58
CA LEU A 15 13.78 28.43 -10.97
C LEU A 15 13.64 27.24 -10.01
N LEU A 16 14.70 26.89 -9.28
CA LEU A 16 14.73 25.71 -8.39
C LEU A 16 14.42 26.04 -6.92
N GLU A 17 14.97 27.12 -6.37
CA GLU A 17 14.85 27.48 -4.94
C GLU A 17 13.42 27.47 -4.40
N PRO A 18 12.39 27.87 -5.17
CA PRO A 18 11.01 27.79 -4.69
C PRO A 18 10.50 26.35 -4.50
N HIS A 19 11.09 25.35 -5.14
CA HIS A 19 10.49 24.03 -5.31
C HIS A 19 11.28 22.87 -4.67
N PHE A 20 12.48 23.14 -4.16
CA PHE A 20 13.37 22.15 -3.57
C PHE A 20 13.89 22.67 -2.23
N SER A 21 13.87 21.83 -1.19
CA SER A 21 14.29 22.26 0.17
C SER A 21 15.78 22.60 0.29
N ASN A 22 16.62 22.03 -0.57
CA ASN A 22 18.01 22.45 -0.76
C ASN A 22 18.45 22.15 -2.20
N LEU A 23 19.53 22.79 -2.64
CA LEU A 23 20.15 22.55 -3.97
C LEU A 23 21.49 21.82 -3.91
N ASP A 24 22.12 21.80 -2.74
CA ASP A 24 23.55 21.46 -2.62
C ASP A 24 23.78 20.10 -1.91
N ARG A 25 22.71 19.35 -1.59
CA ARG A 25 22.76 18.03 -0.95
C ARG A 25 22.01 16.97 -1.76
N PRO A 26 22.38 15.67 -1.61
CA PRO A 26 21.79 14.57 -2.37
C PRO A 26 20.44 14.12 -1.80
N VAL A 27 20.09 14.57 -0.60
CA VAL A 27 18.79 14.31 0.02
C VAL A 27 18.06 15.63 0.16
N PHE A 28 16.83 15.69 -0.34
CA PHE A 28 16.02 16.90 -0.41
C PHE A 28 14.54 16.56 -0.62
N THR A 29 13.67 17.52 -0.35
CA THR A 29 12.22 17.38 -0.51
C THR A 29 11.69 18.33 -1.58
N LEU A 30 10.59 17.92 -2.23
CA LEU A 30 9.87 18.78 -3.17
C LEU A 30 8.84 19.64 -2.42
N THR A 31 8.93 20.96 -2.62
CA THR A 31 8.04 21.96 -2.02
C THR A 31 7.31 22.72 -3.13
N ASN A 32 6.18 23.34 -2.82
CA ASN A 32 5.47 24.28 -3.71
C ASN A 32 5.23 23.86 -5.16
N LEU A 33 5.13 22.56 -5.40
CA LEU A 33 4.75 22.00 -6.69
C LEU A 33 3.36 21.35 -6.56
N PRO A 34 2.52 21.41 -7.61
CA PRO A 34 1.32 20.60 -7.67
C PRO A 34 1.65 19.11 -7.49
N GLU A 35 0.81 18.36 -6.78
CA GLU A 35 1.04 16.93 -6.53
C GLU A 35 1.14 16.11 -7.84
N THR A 36 0.41 16.53 -8.88
CA THR A 36 0.50 15.96 -10.23
C THR A 36 1.90 16.13 -10.85
N VAL A 37 2.53 17.30 -10.65
CA VAL A 37 3.88 17.58 -11.13
C VAL A 37 4.90 16.77 -10.33
N LYS A 38 4.78 16.70 -9.00
CA LYS A 38 5.67 15.87 -8.16
C LYS A 38 5.62 14.38 -8.56
N GLY A 39 4.41 13.85 -8.77
CA GLY A 39 4.21 12.48 -9.23
C GLY A 39 4.81 12.22 -10.63
N ALA A 40 4.58 13.14 -11.58
CA ALA A 40 5.16 13.05 -12.91
C ALA A 40 6.70 13.12 -12.90
N LEU A 41 7.26 14.02 -12.06
CA LEU A 41 8.70 14.20 -11.91
C LEU A 41 9.36 12.91 -11.43
N PHE A 42 8.86 12.28 -10.36
CA PHE A 42 9.41 11.00 -9.90
C PHE A 42 9.20 9.85 -10.90
N ALA A 43 8.07 9.83 -11.62
CA ALA A 43 7.83 8.81 -12.65
C ALA A 43 8.85 8.93 -13.80
N ARG A 44 9.11 10.15 -14.28
CA ARG A 44 10.14 10.44 -15.27
C ARG A 44 11.54 10.17 -14.74
N TYR A 45 11.80 10.53 -13.49
CA TYR A 45 13.09 10.35 -12.83
C TYR A 45 13.57 8.90 -12.79
N SER A 46 12.65 7.95 -12.63
CA SER A 46 12.98 6.51 -12.69
C SER A 46 13.60 6.06 -14.03
N ARG A 47 13.50 6.89 -15.08
CA ARG A 47 14.00 6.64 -16.44
C ARG A 47 14.94 7.74 -16.96
N TYR A 48 15.32 8.69 -16.11
CA TYR A 48 16.22 9.79 -16.44
C TYR A 48 17.61 9.52 -15.87
N GLN A 49 18.67 9.80 -16.63
CA GLN A 49 20.04 9.45 -16.22
C GLN A 49 20.65 10.43 -15.19
N GLY A 50 20.26 11.71 -15.25
CA GLY A 50 20.79 12.77 -14.41
C GLY A 50 20.08 12.93 -13.06
N THR A 51 20.24 14.09 -12.44
CA THR A 51 19.61 14.45 -11.16
C THR A 51 18.16 14.88 -11.34
N LEU A 52 17.40 14.90 -10.25
CA LEU A 52 15.99 15.30 -10.27
C LEU A 52 15.83 16.79 -10.57
N ARG A 53 16.77 17.61 -10.08
CA ARG A 53 16.75 19.06 -10.28
C ARG A 53 17.02 19.41 -11.75
N ARG A 54 17.99 18.73 -12.38
CA ARG A 54 18.23 18.87 -13.82
C ARG A 54 17.02 18.43 -14.65
N LEU A 55 16.41 17.29 -14.31
CA LEU A 55 15.16 16.84 -14.96
C LEU A 55 14.05 17.90 -14.86
N TYR A 56 13.90 18.54 -13.70
CA TYR A 56 12.92 19.61 -13.53
C TYR A 56 13.19 20.78 -14.47
N LEU A 57 14.44 21.26 -14.55
CA LEU A 57 14.84 22.33 -15.46
C LEU A 57 14.59 21.96 -16.92
N ASP A 58 14.98 20.74 -17.31
CA ASP A 58 14.93 20.27 -18.70
C ASP A 58 13.49 20.03 -19.20
N GLU A 59 12.61 19.48 -18.35
CA GLU A 59 11.30 18.95 -18.79
C GLU A 59 10.08 19.65 -18.15
N PHE A 60 10.24 20.43 -17.07
CA PHE A 60 9.08 20.90 -16.29
C PHE A 60 9.08 22.41 -15.98
N ALA A 61 10.23 23.06 -15.84
CA ALA A 61 10.31 24.44 -15.35
C ALA A 61 9.53 25.45 -16.21
N ALA A 62 9.42 25.22 -17.51
CA ALA A 62 8.66 26.08 -18.42
C ALA A 62 7.14 26.04 -18.21
N ASP A 63 6.62 24.92 -17.68
CA ASP A 63 5.18 24.66 -17.54
C ASP A 63 4.65 24.93 -16.12
N VAL A 64 5.53 25.29 -15.18
CA VAL A 64 5.16 25.60 -13.79
C VAL A 64 4.87 27.09 -13.64
N PRO A 65 3.65 27.50 -13.22
CA PRO A 65 3.32 28.91 -13.03
C PRO A 65 4.27 29.58 -12.03
N ALA A 66 4.75 30.77 -12.36
CA ALA A 66 5.50 31.62 -11.44
C ALA A 66 4.57 32.14 -10.33
N GLY A 67 4.39 31.36 -9.25
CA GLY A 67 3.58 31.83 -8.13
C GLY A 67 3.34 30.83 -7.00
N GLY A 68 3.96 31.12 -5.85
CA GLY A 68 3.47 30.74 -4.52
C GLY A 68 4.56 30.27 -3.55
N ARG A 69 4.94 31.11 -2.58
CA ARG A 69 5.64 30.66 -1.37
C ARG A 69 4.74 29.68 -0.58
N PRO A 70 5.27 28.66 0.13
CA PRO A 70 4.49 27.90 1.09
C PRO A 70 4.30 28.72 2.36
N PHE A 71 3.10 28.64 2.94
CA PHE A 71 2.88 28.83 4.37
C PHE A 71 3.17 30.21 4.99
N ASP A 72 2.86 31.32 4.32
CA ASP A 72 2.77 32.61 5.03
C ASP A 72 1.36 32.80 5.63
N GLY A 73 1.23 32.55 6.93
CA GLY A 73 0.09 33.03 7.71
C GLY A 73 0.04 32.52 9.16
N ALA A 74 -0.46 33.37 10.07
CA ALA A 74 -0.80 33.09 11.48
C ALA A 74 -1.81 31.92 11.69
N ALA A 75 -2.32 31.32 10.61
CA ALA A 75 -3.09 30.08 10.62
C ALA A 75 -2.18 28.84 10.71
N GLY A 76 -0.98 28.86 10.12
CA GLY A 76 0.01 27.79 10.18
C GLY A 76 0.58 27.58 11.58
N GLU A 77 0.90 28.65 12.30
CA GLU A 77 1.36 28.58 13.69
C GLU A 77 0.31 28.02 14.65
N ARG A 78 -0.96 28.43 14.49
CA ARG A 78 -2.07 27.89 15.29
C ARG A 78 -2.36 26.42 14.98
N ALA A 79 -2.26 26.02 13.71
CA ALA A 79 -2.39 24.63 13.30
C ALA A 79 -1.22 23.78 13.83
N ALA A 80 0.02 24.27 13.73
CA ALA A 80 1.20 23.60 14.28
C ALA A 80 1.11 23.43 15.80
N GLN A 81 0.69 24.44 16.56
CA GLN A 81 0.46 24.36 18.01
C GLN A 81 -0.67 23.39 18.38
N LEU A 82 -1.73 23.33 17.57
CA LEU A 82 -2.82 22.36 17.74
C LEU A 82 -2.32 20.93 17.47
N TYR A 83 -1.59 20.72 16.37
CA TYR A 83 -0.99 19.43 16.03
C TYR A 83 0.01 18.98 17.10
N GLU A 84 0.88 19.87 17.58
CA GLU A 84 1.84 19.54 18.63
C GLU A 84 1.14 19.13 19.93
N ARG A 85 0.08 19.84 20.34
CA ARG A 85 -0.70 19.50 21.54
C ARG A 85 -1.46 18.18 21.41
N VAL A 86 -2.04 17.90 20.23
CA VAL A 86 -2.77 16.65 19.95
C VAL A 86 -1.81 15.47 19.85
N PHE A 87 -0.70 15.63 19.12
CA PHE A 87 0.27 14.58 18.82
C PHE A 87 1.16 14.21 20.01
N ILE A 88 1.53 15.19 20.86
CA ILE A 88 2.35 14.96 22.05
C ILE A 88 1.47 14.64 23.27
N GLY A 89 0.34 15.33 23.43
CA GLY A 89 -0.49 15.27 24.63
C GLY A 89 -1.41 14.03 24.71
N TYR A 90 -1.89 13.52 23.57
CA TYR A 90 -2.86 12.42 23.53
C TYR A 90 -2.33 11.12 22.92
N GLY A 91 -1.10 11.10 22.40
CA GLY A 91 -0.46 9.90 21.84
C GLY A 91 -1.14 9.37 20.56
N ASP A 92 -1.86 10.22 19.84
CA ASP A 92 -2.63 9.82 18.66
C ASP A 92 -1.74 9.77 17.40
N ASP A 93 -1.15 8.61 17.14
CA ASP A 93 -0.27 8.37 16.00
C ASP A 93 -0.98 8.48 14.63
N SER A 94 -2.31 8.38 14.61
CA SER A 94 -3.10 8.44 13.37
C SER A 94 -3.04 9.81 12.70
N VAL A 95 -2.85 10.87 13.47
CA VAL A 95 -2.72 12.24 12.96
C VAL A 95 -1.50 12.38 12.05
N ALA A 96 -0.41 11.64 12.30
CA ALA A 96 0.77 11.66 11.45
C ALA A 96 0.62 10.99 10.07
N GLN A 97 -0.53 10.37 9.82
CA GLN A 97 -0.89 9.86 8.50
C GLN A 97 -1.46 10.94 7.58
N LEU A 98 -1.92 12.06 8.15
CA LEU A 98 -2.66 13.11 7.43
C LEU A 98 -1.75 14.13 6.71
N GLY A 99 -0.44 14.07 6.95
CA GLY A 99 0.57 14.86 6.27
C GLY A 99 1.66 13.97 5.69
N GLY A 100 2.18 14.34 4.52
CA GLY A 100 3.23 13.59 3.82
C GLY A 100 4.12 14.50 2.98
N ALA A 101 5.21 13.94 2.48
CA ALA A 101 6.20 14.68 1.71
C ALA A 101 6.82 13.80 0.62
N HIS A 102 7.26 14.45 -0.47
CA HIS A 102 8.08 13.83 -1.51
C HIS A 102 9.56 14.05 -1.16
N LEU A 103 10.28 12.97 -0.86
CA LEU A 103 11.71 12.96 -0.55
C LEU A 103 12.47 12.33 -1.71
N ALA A 104 13.54 12.96 -2.17
CA ALA A 104 14.50 12.40 -3.09
C ALA A 104 15.79 12.03 -2.35
N CYS A 105 16.34 10.85 -2.66
CA CYS A 105 17.65 10.42 -2.22
C CYS A 105 18.49 10.06 -3.46
N GLU A 106 19.48 10.89 -3.77
CA GLU A 106 20.39 10.71 -4.89
C GLU A 106 21.70 10.05 -4.43
N TRP A 107 22.40 9.43 -5.38
CA TRP A 107 23.72 8.83 -5.17
C TRP A 107 23.77 7.83 -4.00
N VAL A 108 22.71 7.04 -3.82
CA VAL A 108 22.61 6.02 -2.78
C VAL A 108 22.94 4.63 -3.35
N SER A 109 23.69 3.82 -2.60
CA SER A 109 24.03 2.45 -3.04
C SER A 109 22.79 1.58 -3.25
N ASN A 110 22.89 0.58 -4.11
CA ASN A 110 21.83 -0.42 -4.28
C ASN A 110 21.50 -1.14 -2.96
N VAL A 111 22.46 -1.27 -2.03
CA VAL A 111 22.18 -1.77 -0.67
C VAL A 111 21.23 -0.82 0.06
N LEU A 112 21.56 0.48 0.09
CA LEU A 112 20.73 1.49 0.75
C LEU A 112 19.37 1.64 0.06
N THR A 113 19.26 1.50 -1.26
CA THR A 113 17.96 1.56 -1.95
C THR A 113 17.01 0.49 -1.40
N LYS A 114 17.50 -0.71 -1.07
CA LYS A 114 16.66 -1.77 -0.46
C LYS A 114 16.33 -1.48 1.00
N VAL A 115 17.22 -0.81 1.74
CA VAL A 115 16.94 -0.36 3.11
C VAL A 115 15.84 0.71 3.11
N LEU A 116 15.92 1.72 2.22
CA LEU A 116 14.91 2.78 2.08
C LEU A 116 13.54 2.20 1.70
N GLN A 117 13.51 1.22 0.79
CA GLN A 117 12.30 0.57 0.28
C GLN A 117 11.77 -0.55 1.18
N ARG A 118 12.38 -0.78 2.35
CA ARG A 118 11.98 -1.89 3.24
C ARG A 118 10.61 -1.65 3.89
N GLY A 119 10.23 -0.39 4.12
CA GLY A 119 8.87 -0.09 4.56
C GLY A 119 7.90 -0.31 3.40
N ARG A 120 6.74 -0.94 3.60
CA ARG A 120 5.73 -1.10 2.53
C ARG A 120 4.60 -0.08 2.61
N LEU A 121 4.75 0.94 3.47
CA LEU A 121 3.78 2.02 3.73
C LEU A 121 4.15 3.34 3.05
N ALA A 122 4.85 3.26 1.91
CA ALA A 122 5.28 4.42 1.12
C ALA A 122 5.29 4.04 -0.37
N ALA A 123 5.22 5.05 -1.23
CA ALA A 123 5.44 4.90 -2.65
C ALA A 123 6.93 5.14 -2.97
N TYR A 124 7.51 4.26 -3.79
CA TYR A 124 8.93 4.28 -4.13
C TYR A 124 9.13 4.25 -5.64
N LEU A 125 10.05 5.07 -6.12
CA LEU A 125 10.49 5.10 -7.51
C LEU A 125 12.02 5.14 -7.56
N GLU A 126 12.62 3.96 -7.71
CA GLU A 126 14.06 3.77 -7.93
C GLU A 126 14.39 3.89 -9.43
N GLN A 127 15.56 4.44 -9.76
CA GLN A 127 16.08 4.41 -11.13
C GLN A 127 16.14 2.98 -11.68
N SER A 128 15.69 2.81 -12.91
CA SER A 128 15.49 1.49 -13.47
C SER A 128 16.76 0.94 -14.11
N THR A 129 17.33 -0.10 -13.51
CA THR A 129 18.40 -0.91 -14.13
C THR A 129 17.98 -1.64 -15.41
N ARG A 130 16.68 -1.63 -15.76
CA ARG A 130 16.15 -2.18 -17.02
C ARG A 130 16.09 -1.17 -18.15
N TYR A 131 16.15 0.13 -17.85
CA TYR A 131 15.96 1.19 -18.85
C TYR A 131 17.09 2.22 -18.87
N ILE A 132 17.85 2.33 -17.78
CA ILE A 132 18.99 3.23 -17.63
C ILE A 132 20.27 2.38 -17.61
N PRO A 133 21.26 2.67 -18.47
CA PRO A 133 22.59 2.12 -18.29
C PRO A 133 23.35 2.90 -17.20
N TYR A 134 24.19 2.19 -16.46
CA TYR A 134 24.99 2.72 -15.36
C TYR A 134 26.47 2.88 -15.74
N ASP A 135 26.77 2.97 -17.03
CA ASP A 135 28.10 3.17 -17.61
C ASP A 135 28.37 4.65 -17.97
N ALA A 136 27.66 5.58 -17.34
CA ALA A 136 28.01 6.99 -17.37
C ALA A 136 28.96 7.30 -16.19
N PRO A 137 29.96 8.19 -16.40
CA PRO A 137 30.77 8.71 -15.30
C PRO A 137 29.92 9.39 -14.21
N ILE A 138 30.40 9.36 -12.97
CA ILE A 138 29.74 10.01 -11.82
C ILE A 138 29.86 11.53 -11.86
N GLU A 139 30.99 12.05 -12.37
CA GLU A 139 31.24 13.49 -12.52
C GLU A 139 31.09 13.92 -13.98
N PRO A 140 30.40 15.05 -14.24
CA PRO A 140 30.34 15.63 -15.58
C PRO A 140 31.75 15.95 -16.11
N GLY A 141 32.06 15.45 -17.31
CA GLY A 141 33.35 15.70 -17.96
C GLY A 141 34.49 14.76 -17.58
N ALA A 142 34.29 13.84 -16.62
CA ALA A 142 35.25 12.76 -16.38
C ALA A 142 35.31 11.81 -17.60
N GLU A 143 36.52 11.39 -17.99
CA GLU A 143 36.69 10.41 -19.06
C GLU A 143 36.10 9.06 -18.65
N PRO A 144 35.16 8.49 -19.43
CA PRO A 144 34.60 7.17 -19.14
C PRO A 144 35.69 6.10 -19.02
N GLY A 145 35.68 5.36 -17.91
CA GLY A 145 36.66 4.31 -17.64
C GLY A 145 37.94 4.78 -16.93
N SER A 146 38.09 6.07 -16.61
CA SER A 146 39.13 6.52 -15.69
C SER A 146 38.94 5.89 -14.29
N PRO A 147 40.01 5.55 -13.55
CA PRO A 147 39.89 4.98 -12.21
C PRO A 147 39.03 5.85 -11.28
N GLY A 148 38.01 5.26 -10.66
CA GLY A 148 37.06 6.00 -9.82
C GLY A 148 36.13 6.95 -10.61
N SER A 149 35.98 6.81 -11.92
CA SER A 149 34.98 7.58 -12.68
C SER A 149 33.57 6.97 -12.58
N TRP A 150 33.44 5.69 -12.22
CA TRP A 150 32.16 4.99 -12.24
C TRP A 150 31.25 5.29 -11.03
N ARG A 151 29.94 5.05 -11.21
CA ARG A 151 28.87 5.30 -10.23
C ARG A 151 28.78 4.20 -9.17
N TYR A 152 29.79 4.09 -8.31
CA TYR A 152 29.75 3.18 -7.15
C TYR A 152 30.15 3.87 -5.84
N TRP A 153 29.58 3.36 -4.75
CA TRP A 153 29.81 3.80 -3.38
C TRP A 153 31.26 3.61 -2.98
N ARG A 154 31.86 4.65 -2.37
CA ARG A 154 33.29 4.69 -2.02
C ARG A 154 33.47 5.15 -0.59
N ASP A 155 34.37 4.46 0.09
CA ASP A 155 34.84 4.79 1.43
C ASP A 155 36.29 4.36 1.61
N GLU A 156 37.07 5.13 2.37
CA GLU A 156 38.49 4.86 2.63
C GLU A 156 38.69 3.54 3.36
N GLU A 157 37.72 3.13 4.21
CA GLU A 157 37.76 1.87 4.96
C GLU A 157 37.70 0.63 4.05
N LEU A 158 37.13 0.74 2.84
CA LEU A 158 37.09 -0.38 1.88
C LEU A 158 38.44 -0.60 1.17
N GLY A 159 39.34 0.38 1.24
CA GLY A 159 40.67 0.33 0.68
C GLY A 159 40.73 0.32 -0.87
N PRO A 160 41.95 0.44 -1.44
CA PRO A 160 42.15 0.61 -2.87
C PRO A 160 41.85 -0.65 -3.69
N ALA A 161 41.88 -1.84 -3.08
CA ALA A 161 41.55 -3.10 -3.75
C ALA A 161 40.08 -3.16 -4.15
N PHE A 162 39.18 -2.69 -3.29
CA PHE A 162 37.76 -2.56 -3.59
C PHE A 162 37.53 -1.62 -4.78
N GLY A 163 38.18 -0.45 -4.79
CA GLY A 163 38.10 0.51 -5.88
C GLY A 163 38.48 -0.11 -7.24
N ARG A 164 39.63 -0.79 -7.31
CA ARG A 164 40.07 -1.48 -8.53
C ARG A 164 39.08 -2.56 -9.00
N ALA A 165 38.55 -3.36 -8.07
CA ALA A 165 37.56 -4.38 -8.40
C ALA A 165 36.26 -3.77 -8.95
N MET A 166 35.77 -2.68 -8.36
CA MET A 166 34.61 -1.97 -8.87
C MET A 166 34.88 -1.36 -10.25
N ASP A 167 36.02 -0.71 -10.45
CA ASP A 167 36.42 -0.16 -11.75
C ASP A 167 36.49 -1.23 -12.85
N GLU A 168 37.01 -2.41 -12.52
CA GLU A 168 37.05 -3.56 -13.43
C GLU A 168 35.64 -4.08 -13.76
N ILE A 169 34.78 -4.26 -12.76
CA ILE A 169 33.40 -4.73 -12.97
C ILE A 169 32.60 -3.77 -13.85
N PHE A 170 32.70 -2.45 -13.62
CA PHE A 170 32.01 -1.45 -14.44
C PHE A 170 32.58 -1.38 -15.85
N THR A 171 33.90 -1.51 -16.02
CA THR A 171 34.54 -1.64 -17.34
C THR A 171 34.00 -2.86 -18.09
N ILE A 172 33.89 -4.01 -17.42
CA ILE A 172 33.29 -5.22 -18.00
C ILE A 172 31.83 -4.98 -18.37
N TYR A 173 31.03 -4.38 -17.49
CA TYR A 173 29.63 -4.05 -17.74
C TYR A 173 29.47 -3.17 -18.98
N SER A 174 30.20 -2.05 -19.06
CA SER A 174 30.13 -1.09 -20.17
C SER A 174 30.50 -1.75 -21.51
N ARG A 175 31.63 -2.46 -21.56
CA ARG A 175 32.06 -3.20 -22.77
C ARG A 175 31.03 -4.26 -23.18
N THR A 176 30.48 -4.98 -22.21
CA THR A 176 29.51 -6.06 -22.48
C THR A 176 28.17 -5.51 -22.94
N LEU A 177 27.77 -4.32 -22.49
CA LEU A 177 26.54 -3.66 -22.92
C LEU A 177 26.51 -3.42 -24.43
N ALA A 178 27.61 -2.95 -25.01
CA ALA A 178 27.74 -2.82 -26.46
C ALA A 178 27.62 -4.17 -27.19
N GLY A 179 28.31 -5.20 -26.67
CA GLY A 179 28.31 -6.54 -27.27
C GLY A 179 26.94 -7.23 -27.22
N VAL A 180 26.26 -7.19 -26.07
CA VAL A 180 24.92 -7.76 -25.89
C VAL A 180 23.86 -6.94 -26.65
N GLY A 181 24.02 -5.62 -26.75
CA GLY A 181 23.20 -4.78 -27.62
C GLY A 181 23.26 -5.28 -29.07
N ALA A 182 24.46 -5.39 -29.64
CA ALA A 182 24.63 -5.89 -31.01
C ALA A 182 24.13 -7.33 -31.19
N TRP A 183 24.27 -8.19 -30.17
CA TRP A 183 23.67 -9.54 -30.20
C TRP A 183 22.15 -9.51 -30.19
N ALA A 184 21.54 -8.66 -29.35
CA ALA A 184 20.09 -8.52 -29.25
C ALA A 184 19.49 -8.00 -30.56
N GLU A 185 20.14 -7.05 -31.22
CA GLU A 185 19.76 -6.56 -32.56
C GLU A 185 19.71 -7.69 -33.60
N ARG A 186 20.71 -8.59 -33.59
CA ARG A 186 20.72 -9.76 -34.49
C ARG A 186 19.66 -10.80 -34.13
N ARG A 187 19.40 -11.00 -32.84
CA ARG A 187 18.46 -12.01 -32.34
C ARG A 187 17.00 -11.61 -32.53
N TRP A 188 16.71 -10.31 -32.48
CA TRP A 188 15.39 -9.71 -32.66
C TRP A 188 15.49 -8.56 -33.67
N PRO A 189 15.63 -8.88 -34.97
CA PRO A 189 15.71 -7.87 -36.01
C PRO A 189 14.41 -7.04 -36.06
N ARG A 190 14.53 -5.79 -36.50
CA ARG A 190 13.40 -4.87 -36.62
C ARG A 190 12.38 -5.39 -37.63
N GLY A 191 11.10 -5.41 -37.23
CA GLY A 191 9.96 -5.65 -38.09
C GLY A 191 9.37 -4.33 -38.62
N GLU A 192 8.05 -4.23 -38.54
CA GLU A 192 7.30 -3.05 -39.00
C GLU A 192 7.20 -1.94 -37.95
N GLU A 193 7.61 -2.20 -36.71
CA GLU A 193 7.53 -1.19 -35.65
C GLU A 193 8.44 0.04 -35.90
N PRO A 194 8.11 1.20 -35.31
CA PRO A 194 8.94 2.39 -35.39
C PRO A 194 10.36 2.12 -34.85
N ARG A 195 11.38 2.55 -35.61
CA ARG A 195 12.80 2.34 -35.29
C ARG A 195 13.15 2.70 -33.84
N ALA A 196 12.71 3.86 -33.36
CA ALA A 196 13.00 4.31 -32.00
C ALA A 196 12.35 3.41 -30.92
N ALA A 197 11.19 2.81 -31.20
CA ALA A 197 10.54 1.88 -30.28
C ALA A 197 11.28 0.53 -30.23
N TRP A 198 11.72 0.05 -31.39
CA TRP A 198 12.57 -1.14 -31.49
C TRP A 198 13.92 -0.93 -30.79
N GLU A 199 14.65 0.15 -31.06
CA GLU A 199 15.94 0.46 -30.42
C GLU A 199 15.81 0.54 -28.89
N ARG A 200 14.74 1.17 -28.37
CA ARG A 200 14.46 1.17 -26.93
C ARG A 200 14.22 -0.23 -26.37
N SER A 201 13.54 -1.09 -27.11
CA SER A 201 13.25 -2.47 -26.70
C SER A 201 14.51 -3.33 -26.68
N ILE A 202 15.37 -3.19 -27.70
CA ILE A 202 16.69 -3.83 -27.77
C ILE A 202 17.57 -3.38 -26.61
N ARG A 203 17.67 -2.07 -26.37
CA ARG A 203 18.44 -1.52 -25.25
C ARG A 203 17.92 -2.04 -23.91
N ALA A 204 16.61 -2.02 -23.70
CA ALA A 204 16.00 -2.56 -22.48
C ALA A 204 16.30 -4.05 -22.31
N LYS A 205 16.29 -4.84 -23.40
CA LYS A 205 16.65 -6.26 -23.36
C LYS A 205 18.11 -6.47 -22.97
N ALA A 206 19.04 -5.70 -23.55
CA ALA A 206 20.45 -5.78 -23.20
C ALA A 206 20.70 -5.41 -21.73
N LEU A 207 20.06 -4.36 -21.24
CA LEU A 207 20.13 -3.94 -19.83
C LEU A 207 19.56 -4.99 -18.88
N ASP A 208 18.40 -5.56 -19.21
CA ASP A 208 17.77 -6.59 -18.38
C ASP A 208 18.60 -7.88 -18.27
N LEU A 209 19.33 -8.24 -19.33
CA LEU A 209 20.28 -9.36 -19.33
C LEU A 209 21.55 -9.05 -18.52
N LEU A 210 22.00 -7.80 -18.52
CA LEU A 210 23.28 -7.41 -17.90
C LEU A 210 23.17 -6.83 -16.50
N ARG A 211 21.97 -6.52 -16.01
CA ARG A 211 21.78 -5.92 -14.68
C ARG A 211 22.36 -6.76 -13.53
N GLY A 212 22.56 -8.07 -13.73
CA GLY A 212 23.22 -8.95 -12.76
C GLY A 212 24.72 -8.70 -12.58
N LEU A 213 25.36 -7.98 -13.52
CA LEU A 213 26.77 -7.56 -13.41
C LEU A 213 26.95 -6.28 -12.58
N LEU A 214 25.87 -5.53 -12.34
CA LEU A 214 25.95 -4.31 -11.54
C LEU A 214 26.20 -4.67 -10.06
N PRO A 215 27.30 -4.20 -9.45
CA PRO A 215 27.61 -4.54 -8.06
C PRO A 215 26.60 -3.92 -7.09
N ALA A 216 26.52 -4.49 -5.88
CA ALA A 216 25.67 -3.94 -4.81
C ALA A 216 26.07 -2.50 -4.41
N ALA A 217 27.31 -2.09 -4.70
CA ALA A 217 27.81 -0.75 -4.48
C ALA A 217 27.37 0.26 -5.56
N THR A 218 26.73 -0.15 -6.65
CA THR A 218 26.23 0.78 -7.69
C THR A 218 25.34 1.85 -7.07
N LEU A 219 25.60 3.11 -7.41
CA LEU A 219 24.83 4.26 -6.93
C LEU A 219 23.63 4.48 -7.84
N SER A 220 22.47 4.63 -7.21
CA SER A 220 21.16 4.83 -7.82
C SER A 220 20.45 5.99 -7.14
N HIS A 221 19.34 6.43 -7.71
CA HIS A 221 18.48 7.46 -7.14
C HIS A 221 17.11 6.88 -6.79
N VAL A 222 16.52 7.36 -5.69
CA VAL A 222 15.22 6.91 -5.19
C VAL A 222 14.35 8.12 -4.85
N GLY A 223 13.16 8.19 -5.45
CA GLY A 223 12.07 9.04 -5.00
C GLY A 223 11.17 8.29 -4.02
N ILE A 224 10.75 8.96 -2.95
CA ILE A 224 9.90 8.42 -1.89
C ILE A 224 8.75 9.39 -1.66
N TYR A 225 7.51 8.88 -1.63
CA TYR A 225 6.39 9.60 -1.04
C TYR A 225 5.82 8.79 0.10
N ALA A 226 5.71 9.41 1.27
CA ALA A 226 5.22 8.75 2.47
C ALA A 226 4.52 9.75 3.41
N SER A 227 3.70 9.22 4.31
CA SER A 227 3.17 9.98 5.43
C SER A 227 4.24 10.24 6.49
N GLY A 228 3.99 11.21 7.38
CA GLY A 228 4.83 11.49 8.53
C GLY A 228 5.12 10.26 9.38
N GLN A 229 4.09 9.43 9.65
CA GLN A 229 4.24 8.18 10.39
C GLN A 229 5.19 7.19 9.69
N ALA A 230 5.06 7.02 8.38
CA ALA A 230 5.93 6.14 7.61
C ALA A 230 7.37 6.66 7.57
N TYR A 231 7.56 7.98 7.47
CA TYR A 231 8.88 8.61 7.57
C TYR A 231 9.48 8.46 8.96
N GLU A 232 8.73 8.66 10.04
CA GLU A 232 9.21 8.45 11.40
C GLU A 232 9.78 7.03 11.56
N GLN A 233 9.03 6.00 11.15
CA GLN A 233 9.49 4.61 11.18
C GLN A 233 10.68 4.33 10.25
N LEU A 234 10.77 5.02 9.11
CA LEU A 234 11.95 4.93 8.24
C LEU A 234 13.18 5.54 8.94
N LEU A 235 13.06 6.76 9.46
CA LEU A 235 14.16 7.51 10.09
C LEU A 235 14.70 6.79 11.32
N LEU A 236 13.84 6.25 12.18
CA LEU A 236 14.26 5.44 13.34
C LEU A 236 15.08 4.21 12.91
N ARG A 237 14.67 3.53 11.83
CA ARG A 237 15.41 2.37 11.30
C ARG A 237 16.73 2.76 10.64
N LEU A 238 16.77 3.89 9.94
CA LEU A 238 17.99 4.41 9.31
C LEU A 238 19.02 4.84 10.37
N ALA A 239 18.58 5.56 11.40
CA ALA A 239 19.41 5.97 12.52
C ALA A 239 19.96 4.76 13.30
N ALA A 240 19.13 3.76 13.54
CA ALA A 240 19.54 2.50 14.18
C ALA A 240 20.35 1.57 13.27
N SER A 241 20.56 1.89 11.98
CA SER A 241 21.20 0.96 11.03
C SER A 241 22.69 0.76 11.35
N PRO A 242 23.24 -0.46 11.22
CA PRO A 242 24.69 -0.66 11.32
C PRO A 242 25.44 -0.03 10.13
N LEU A 243 24.76 0.26 9.02
CA LEU A 243 25.37 0.82 7.82
C LEU A 243 25.62 2.33 7.97
N PRO A 244 26.86 2.82 7.84
CA PRO A 244 27.17 4.26 7.92
C PRO A 244 26.40 5.10 6.90
N GLU A 245 26.28 4.62 5.67
CA GLU A 245 25.53 5.29 4.60
C GLU A 245 24.05 5.51 4.98
N ALA A 246 23.42 4.50 5.60
CA ALA A 246 22.04 4.59 6.04
C ALA A 246 21.84 5.63 7.15
N ARG A 247 22.77 5.70 8.12
CA ARG A 247 22.74 6.71 9.18
C ARG A 247 22.93 8.13 8.62
N ALA A 248 23.88 8.30 7.70
CA ALA A 248 24.16 9.60 7.07
C ALA A 248 22.96 10.09 6.25
N VAL A 249 22.38 9.23 5.40
CA VAL A 249 21.18 9.57 4.62
C VAL A 249 19.97 9.78 5.53
N GLY A 250 19.83 9.00 6.60
CA GLY A 250 18.79 9.19 7.60
C GLY A 250 18.87 10.55 8.30
N ALA A 251 20.07 11.00 8.65
CA ALA A 251 20.28 12.32 9.26
C ALA A 251 19.89 13.46 8.30
N MET A 252 20.34 13.40 7.04
CA MET A 252 19.94 14.38 6.03
C MET A 252 18.42 14.34 5.78
N ALA A 253 17.84 13.15 5.62
CA ALA A 253 16.39 13.01 5.43
C ALA A 253 15.59 13.59 6.60
N HIS A 254 16.04 13.39 7.84
CA HIS A 254 15.39 13.97 9.01
C HIS A 254 15.42 15.51 8.96
N GLU A 255 16.56 16.12 8.61
CA GLU A 255 16.67 17.59 8.49
C GLU A 255 15.73 18.15 7.41
N GLU A 256 15.73 17.55 6.21
CA GLU A 256 14.91 18.01 5.09
C GLU A 256 13.41 17.81 5.34
N LEU A 257 13.02 16.68 5.94
CA LEU A 257 11.64 16.44 6.31
C LEU A 257 11.21 17.35 7.48
N ALA A 258 12.11 17.70 8.40
CA ALA A 258 11.78 18.61 9.50
C ALA A 258 11.47 20.02 8.97
N ALA A 259 12.07 20.43 7.87
CA ALA A 259 11.78 21.71 7.23
C ALA A 259 10.37 21.76 6.59
N VAL A 260 9.82 20.62 6.15
CA VAL A 260 8.55 20.57 5.40
C VAL A 260 7.38 20.05 6.24
N ILE A 261 7.62 19.07 7.10
CA ILE A 261 6.60 18.40 7.93
C ILE A 261 7.04 18.30 9.41
N PRO A 262 7.47 19.41 10.05
CA PRO A 262 8.12 19.40 11.37
C PRO A 262 7.30 18.70 12.45
N SER A 263 6.00 19.00 12.55
CA SER A 263 5.12 18.42 13.58
C SER A 263 5.04 16.90 13.48
N PHE A 264 5.18 16.35 12.28
CA PHE A 264 4.95 14.94 11.97
C PHE A 264 6.15 14.03 12.23
N ILE A 265 7.36 14.59 12.37
CA ILE A 265 8.58 13.82 12.67
C ILE A 265 9.28 14.28 13.96
N SER A 266 8.64 15.17 14.71
CA SER A 266 9.19 15.87 15.89
C SER A 266 9.70 14.97 17.02
N ARG A 267 9.33 13.68 17.05
CA ARG A 267 9.74 12.72 18.07
C ARG A 267 11.06 12.02 17.75
N VAL A 268 11.45 11.94 16.47
CA VAL A 268 12.66 11.21 16.02
C VAL A 268 13.90 11.74 16.71
N GLY A 269 14.05 13.07 16.78
CA GLY A 269 15.20 13.72 17.42
C GLY A 269 15.17 13.79 18.94
N ARG A 270 14.11 13.31 19.63
CA ARG A 270 13.99 13.43 21.09
C ARG A 270 14.62 12.23 21.80
N PRO A 271 15.58 12.43 22.73
CA PRO A 271 16.26 11.33 23.42
C PRO A 271 15.30 10.35 24.11
N GLU A 272 14.31 10.87 24.83
CA GLU A 272 13.33 10.09 25.61
C GLU A 272 12.22 9.45 24.77
N ARG A 273 12.22 9.66 23.44
CA ARG A 273 11.26 9.08 22.50
C ARG A 273 11.98 8.34 21.38
N GLY A 274 12.38 9.06 20.33
CA GLY A 274 13.08 8.49 19.18
C GLY A 274 14.42 7.86 19.57
N GLY A 275 15.17 8.47 20.49
CA GLY A 275 16.42 7.93 21.02
C GLY A 275 16.24 6.55 21.67
N GLU A 276 15.31 6.42 22.62
CA GLU A 276 14.98 5.12 23.24
C GLU A 276 14.55 4.06 22.22
N TRP A 277 13.80 4.46 21.19
CA TRP A 277 13.37 3.56 20.12
C TRP A 277 14.56 3.09 19.27
N ILE A 278 15.46 4.00 18.90
CA ILE A 278 16.70 3.69 18.17
C ILE A 278 17.53 2.70 18.98
N SER A 279 17.78 2.98 20.26
CA SER A 279 18.54 2.09 21.14
C SER A 279 17.86 0.72 21.34
N TYR A 280 16.52 0.67 21.37
CA TYR A 280 15.78 -0.59 21.38
C TYR A 280 16.02 -1.41 20.10
N LEU A 281 15.96 -0.78 18.93
CA LEU A 281 16.21 -1.43 17.64
C LEU A 281 17.64 -1.96 17.54
N GLU A 282 18.62 -1.20 18.02
CA GLU A 282 20.04 -1.60 18.08
C GLU A 282 20.23 -2.81 18.99
N ARG A 283 19.76 -2.75 20.25
CA ARG A 283 19.83 -3.88 21.20
C ARG A 283 19.18 -5.15 20.64
N ARG A 284 18.02 -5.00 19.97
CA ARG A 284 17.32 -6.13 19.35
C ARG A 284 18.12 -6.74 18.21
N ARG A 285 18.74 -5.91 17.35
CA ARG A 285 19.62 -6.39 16.27
C ARG A 285 20.81 -7.14 16.86
N GLU A 286 21.54 -6.54 17.80
CA GLU A 286 22.71 -7.17 18.42
C GLU A 286 22.35 -8.49 19.11
N ALA A 287 21.20 -8.54 19.80
CA ALA A 287 20.71 -9.79 20.38
C ALA A 287 20.43 -10.86 19.31
N THR A 288 19.84 -10.46 18.18
CA THR A 288 19.58 -11.36 17.05
C THR A 288 20.89 -11.86 16.46
N GLU A 289 21.84 -10.98 16.18
CA GLU A 289 23.17 -11.33 15.64
C GLU A 289 23.93 -12.28 16.58
N ARG A 290 23.88 -12.04 17.89
CA ARG A 290 24.46 -12.96 18.88
C ARG A 290 23.82 -14.35 18.84
N TRP A 291 22.50 -14.43 18.69
CA TRP A 291 21.81 -15.72 18.58
C TRP A 291 22.11 -16.43 17.26
N VAL A 292 22.12 -15.70 16.14
CA VAL A 292 22.51 -16.22 14.81
C VAL A 292 23.92 -16.82 14.89
N ALA A 293 24.89 -16.08 15.42
CA ALA A 293 26.27 -16.56 15.58
C ALA A 293 26.36 -17.76 16.55
N ARG A 294 25.64 -17.71 17.68
CA ARG A 294 25.62 -18.81 18.66
C ARG A 294 25.05 -20.10 18.08
N LEU A 295 24.06 -19.99 17.19
CA LEU A 295 23.44 -21.11 16.49
C LEU A 295 24.20 -21.54 15.23
N GLY A 296 25.28 -20.83 14.85
CA GLY A 296 26.04 -21.08 13.63
C GLY A 296 25.30 -20.73 12.33
N LEU A 297 24.24 -19.93 12.42
CA LEU A 297 23.38 -19.53 11.29
C LEU A 297 23.99 -18.39 10.44
N ASP A 298 25.14 -17.86 10.84
CA ASP A 298 25.94 -16.86 10.13
C ASP A 298 26.88 -17.49 9.08
N ARG A 299 26.92 -18.82 9.00
CA ARG A 299 27.81 -19.56 8.10
C ARG A 299 27.00 -20.30 7.05
N ARG A 300 27.51 -20.30 5.82
CA ARG A 300 27.04 -21.23 4.78
C ARG A 300 27.76 -22.56 4.96
N GLU A 301 27.00 -23.64 5.07
CA GLU A 301 27.55 -24.99 5.02
C GLU A 301 27.90 -25.35 3.57
N GLY A 302 29.20 -25.45 3.28
CA GLY A 302 29.72 -25.88 1.97
C GLY A 302 29.68 -24.80 0.86
N PRO A 303 30.63 -24.83 -0.09
CA PRO A 303 30.66 -23.90 -1.22
C PRO A 303 29.56 -24.17 -2.27
N ASP A 304 28.97 -25.37 -2.26
CA ASP A 304 28.10 -25.87 -3.35
C ASP A 304 26.60 -25.91 -3.01
N ALA A 305 26.18 -25.44 -1.82
CA ALA A 305 24.76 -25.40 -1.47
C ALA A 305 24.00 -24.40 -2.38
N PRO A 306 22.80 -24.75 -2.87
CA PRO A 306 22.03 -23.86 -3.75
C PRO A 306 21.70 -22.55 -3.02
N ALA A 307 21.76 -21.42 -3.75
CA ALA A 307 21.51 -20.11 -3.15
C ALA A 307 20.06 -19.92 -2.68
N VAL A 308 19.13 -20.67 -3.29
CA VAL A 308 17.71 -20.73 -2.97
C VAL A 308 17.28 -22.19 -3.14
N GLU A 309 16.52 -22.71 -2.17
CA GLU A 309 15.91 -24.03 -2.22
C GLU A 309 14.39 -23.89 -2.05
N LEU A 310 13.63 -24.63 -2.84
CA LEU A 310 12.19 -24.69 -2.69
C LEU A 310 11.86 -25.62 -1.51
N VAL A 311 11.56 -25.02 -0.37
CA VAL A 311 11.31 -25.78 0.88
C VAL A 311 9.91 -26.40 0.90
N HIS A 312 8.92 -25.72 0.32
CA HIS A 312 7.52 -26.14 0.36
C HIS A 312 6.73 -25.55 -0.81
N VAL A 313 5.75 -26.31 -1.30
CA VAL A 313 4.73 -25.89 -2.26
C VAL A 313 3.37 -26.27 -1.71
N ASP A 314 2.40 -25.35 -1.72
CA ASP A 314 1.01 -25.67 -1.43
C ASP A 314 0.32 -26.20 -2.69
N GLY A 315 -0.07 -27.48 -2.65
CA GLY A 315 -0.73 -28.18 -3.77
C GLY A 315 0.24 -28.98 -4.65
N ASP A 316 -0.33 -29.66 -5.65
CA ASP A 316 0.40 -30.46 -6.64
C ASP A 316 -0.16 -30.28 -8.06
N GLU A 317 0.45 -30.96 -9.03
CA GLU A 317 0.02 -30.92 -10.43
C GLU A 317 -1.41 -31.46 -10.61
N ASP A 318 -1.79 -32.47 -9.85
CA ASP A 318 -3.11 -33.09 -9.95
C ASP A 318 -4.22 -32.13 -9.47
N LEU A 319 -3.97 -31.41 -8.36
CA LEU A 319 -4.86 -30.37 -7.85
C LEU A 319 -4.95 -29.19 -8.82
N LEU A 320 -3.83 -28.79 -9.45
CA LEU A 320 -3.83 -27.74 -10.48
C LEU A 320 -4.72 -28.13 -11.66
N LEU A 321 -4.50 -29.33 -12.23
CA LEU A 321 -5.28 -29.82 -13.36
C LEU A 321 -6.76 -30.03 -12.99
N ALA A 322 -7.04 -30.53 -11.78
CA ALA A 322 -8.40 -30.69 -11.29
C ALA A 322 -9.13 -29.35 -11.24
N ALA A 323 -8.49 -28.34 -10.65
CA ALA A 323 -9.05 -26.99 -10.58
C ALA A 323 -9.23 -26.38 -11.97
N SER A 324 -8.28 -26.56 -12.89
CA SER A 324 -8.39 -26.01 -14.26
C SER A 324 -9.51 -26.65 -15.08
N LEU A 325 -9.79 -27.94 -14.89
CA LEU A 325 -10.87 -28.63 -15.59
C LEU A 325 -12.23 -28.45 -14.91
N TYR A 326 -12.26 -28.04 -13.63
CA TYR A 326 -13.44 -28.09 -12.79
C TYR A 326 -14.67 -27.36 -13.38
N GLU A 327 -14.47 -26.18 -14.00
CA GLU A 327 -15.57 -25.44 -14.63
C GLU A 327 -16.29 -26.19 -15.76
N ALA A 328 -15.59 -27.12 -16.42
CA ALA A 328 -16.10 -27.88 -17.56
C ALA A 328 -16.69 -29.24 -17.17
N THR A 329 -16.64 -29.63 -15.88
CA THR A 329 -17.10 -30.94 -15.40
C THR A 329 -18.35 -30.82 -14.51
N GLY A 330 -19.21 -31.85 -14.58
CA GLY A 330 -20.35 -32.03 -13.67
C GLY A 330 -20.05 -32.97 -12.50
N LEU A 331 -18.78 -33.35 -12.30
CA LEU A 331 -18.36 -34.30 -11.27
C LEU A 331 -17.86 -33.58 -10.01
N PRO A 332 -18.02 -34.19 -8.81
CA PRO A 332 -17.41 -33.68 -7.59
C PRO A 332 -15.89 -33.59 -7.69
N GLU A 333 -15.28 -32.60 -7.03
CA GLU A 333 -13.83 -32.33 -7.10
C GLU A 333 -13.00 -33.57 -6.74
N ALA A 334 -13.37 -34.29 -5.68
CA ALA A 334 -12.69 -35.51 -5.27
C ALA A 334 -12.66 -36.59 -6.37
N GLU A 335 -13.69 -36.67 -7.21
CA GLU A 335 -13.75 -37.59 -8.34
C GLU A 335 -12.87 -37.11 -9.50
N VAL A 336 -12.80 -35.79 -9.74
CA VAL A 336 -11.93 -35.19 -10.75
C VAL A 336 -10.46 -35.43 -10.38
N THR A 337 -10.06 -35.12 -9.14
CA THR A 337 -8.70 -35.34 -8.64
C THR A 337 -8.32 -36.81 -8.72
N ARG A 338 -9.22 -37.73 -8.34
CA ARG A 338 -8.98 -39.18 -8.44
C ARG A 338 -8.74 -39.63 -9.88
N ARG A 339 -9.48 -39.09 -10.85
CA ARG A 339 -9.29 -39.42 -12.28
C ARG A 339 -7.98 -38.86 -12.81
N ILE A 340 -7.63 -37.63 -12.46
CA ILE A 340 -6.39 -36.99 -12.87
C ILE A 340 -5.18 -37.71 -12.31
N GLY A 341 -5.20 -38.09 -11.03
CA GLY A 341 -4.12 -38.87 -10.41
C GLY A 341 -3.98 -40.29 -10.97
N ALA A 342 -4.95 -40.77 -11.77
CA ALA A 342 -4.87 -42.04 -12.48
C ALA A 342 -4.37 -41.89 -13.94
N LEU A 343 -4.25 -40.66 -14.45
CA LEU A 343 -3.70 -40.39 -15.79
C LEU A 343 -2.19 -40.63 -15.79
N ASP A 344 -1.67 -41.01 -16.95
CA ASP A 344 -0.23 -41.08 -17.11
C ASP A 344 0.39 -39.66 -17.21
N PRO A 345 1.69 -39.48 -16.92
CA PRO A 345 2.33 -38.17 -16.96
C PRO A 345 2.26 -37.45 -18.32
N ILE A 346 2.22 -38.18 -19.44
CA ILE A 346 2.15 -37.60 -20.78
C ILE A 346 0.76 -36.99 -21.02
N GLU A 347 -0.30 -37.68 -20.61
CA GLU A 347 -1.66 -37.13 -20.68
C GLU A 347 -1.80 -35.87 -19.83
N ARG A 348 -1.23 -35.85 -18.62
CA ARG A 348 -1.23 -34.67 -17.75
C ARG A 348 -0.47 -33.50 -18.36
N GLU A 349 0.70 -33.76 -18.96
CA GLU A 349 1.48 -32.75 -19.69
C GLU A 349 0.70 -32.18 -20.87
N GLN A 350 -0.01 -33.02 -21.64
CA GLN A 350 -0.84 -32.59 -22.76
C GLN A 350 -1.98 -31.67 -22.31
N ILE A 351 -2.71 -32.05 -21.26
CA ILE A 351 -3.77 -31.22 -20.68
C ILE A 351 -3.20 -29.86 -20.25
N LEU A 352 -2.07 -29.86 -19.53
CA LEU A 352 -1.45 -28.62 -19.06
C LEU A 352 -1.00 -27.73 -20.23
N ALA A 353 -0.38 -28.32 -21.26
CA ALA A 353 0.08 -27.61 -22.44
C ALA A 353 -1.08 -26.97 -23.19
N GLU A 354 -2.16 -27.70 -23.43
CA GLU A 354 -3.36 -27.19 -24.12
C GLU A 354 -4.05 -26.07 -23.33
N LEU A 355 -4.18 -26.23 -22.00
CA LEU A 355 -4.78 -25.19 -21.15
C LEU A 355 -3.92 -23.92 -21.08
N ALA A 356 -2.60 -24.04 -21.23
CA ALA A 356 -1.66 -22.92 -21.19
C ALA A 356 -1.35 -22.32 -22.58
N ASP A 357 -1.82 -22.94 -23.67
CA ASP A 357 -1.50 -22.54 -25.04
C ASP A 357 -2.12 -21.18 -25.43
N GLY A 358 -1.65 -20.58 -26.53
CA GLY A 358 -2.22 -19.36 -27.10
C GLY A 358 -1.93 -18.07 -26.31
N ARG A 359 -1.06 -18.12 -25.29
CA ARG A 359 -0.68 -16.95 -24.49
C ARG A 359 0.24 -15.99 -25.26
N GLY A 360 -0.36 -15.08 -26.04
CA GLY A 360 0.36 -14.03 -26.78
C GLY A 360 0.85 -12.82 -25.96
N ASN A 361 0.41 -12.66 -24.70
CA ASN A 361 0.84 -11.58 -23.80
C ASN A 361 0.89 -12.09 -22.35
N ARG A 362 1.80 -11.57 -21.51
CA ARG A 362 1.87 -11.86 -20.06
C ARG A 362 0.57 -11.65 -19.29
N ARG A 363 -0.38 -10.89 -19.84
CA ARG A 363 -1.72 -10.67 -19.26
C ARG A 363 -2.72 -11.77 -19.63
N HIS A 364 -2.47 -12.55 -20.68
CA HIS A 364 -3.28 -13.73 -21.00
C HIS A 364 -2.95 -14.80 -19.95
N ARG A 365 -3.97 -15.22 -19.21
CA ARG A 365 -3.87 -16.26 -18.18
C ARG A 365 -4.86 -17.37 -18.54
N PRO A 366 -4.53 -18.65 -18.29
CA PRO A 366 -5.52 -19.72 -18.37
C PRO A 366 -6.73 -19.40 -17.46
N GLY A 367 -7.90 -19.95 -17.79
CA GLY A 367 -9.10 -19.83 -16.96
C GLY A 367 -8.83 -20.27 -15.52
N ARG A 368 -9.47 -19.62 -14.54
CA ARG A 368 -9.42 -20.06 -13.14
C ARG A 368 -10.67 -20.89 -12.87
N GLY A 369 -10.50 -22.10 -12.35
CA GLY A 369 -11.59 -22.89 -11.80
C GLY A 369 -12.39 -22.17 -10.73
N TRP A 370 -13.42 -22.84 -10.20
CA TRP A 370 -14.11 -22.38 -9.00
C TRP A 370 -13.10 -22.15 -7.85
N GLU A 371 -13.27 -21.04 -7.14
CA GLU A 371 -12.44 -20.74 -5.97
C GLU A 371 -12.63 -21.85 -4.91
N ALA A 372 -11.55 -22.32 -4.27
CA ALA A 372 -11.66 -23.32 -3.20
C ALA A 372 -12.34 -22.75 -1.95
N GLU A 373 -12.05 -21.48 -1.62
CA GLU A 373 -12.69 -20.71 -0.57
C GLU A 373 -13.04 -19.32 -1.12
N LEU A 374 -14.20 -18.78 -0.72
CA LEU A 374 -14.60 -17.39 -0.98
C LEU A 374 -14.95 -16.71 0.35
N ALA A 375 -14.19 -15.67 0.70
CA ALA A 375 -14.41 -14.89 1.89
C ALA A 375 -15.29 -13.66 1.60
N ILE A 376 -16.42 -13.53 2.29
CA ILE A 376 -17.37 -12.43 2.16
C ILE A 376 -17.39 -11.65 3.48
N ALA A 377 -16.91 -10.41 3.44
CA ALA A 377 -17.08 -9.46 4.55
C ALA A 377 -18.39 -8.69 4.36
N TYR A 378 -19.23 -8.62 5.38
CA TYR A 378 -20.48 -7.85 5.30
C TYR A 378 -20.58 -6.87 6.46
N ASN A 379 -21.04 -5.67 6.13
CA ASN A 379 -21.39 -4.69 7.14
C ASN A 379 -22.60 -5.23 7.94
N GLU A 380 -22.59 -5.16 9.27
CA GLU A 380 -23.72 -5.57 10.11
C GLU A 380 -25.03 -4.80 9.83
N LEU A 381 -24.97 -3.74 9.01
CA LEU A 381 -26.15 -3.10 8.43
C LEU A 381 -26.92 -3.99 7.44
N VAL A 382 -26.29 -5.03 6.88
CA VAL A 382 -26.89 -6.00 5.97
C VAL A 382 -27.62 -7.08 6.78
N PRO A 383 -28.89 -7.41 6.46
CA PRO A 383 -29.59 -8.54 7.07
C PRO A 383 -28.85 -9.84 6.80
N VAL A 384 -28.33 -10.49 7.85
CA VAL A 384 -27.53 -11.71 7.73
C VAL A 384 -28.37 -12.87 7.16
N GLU A 385 -29.67 -12.88 7.42
CA GLU A 385 -30.62 -13.87 6.93
C GLU A 385 -30.69 -13.88 5.40
N ALA A 386 -30.67 -12.69 4.79
CA ALA A 386 -30.69 -12.57 3.34
C ALA A 386 -29.37 -13.05 2.70
N LEU A 387 -28.24 -12.80 3.37
CA LEU A 387 -26.94 -13.32 2.95
C LEU A 387 -26.87 -14.85 3.09
N LEU A 388 -27.37 -15.40 4.20
CA LEU A 388 -27.43 -16.85 4.43
C LEU A 388 -28.36 -17.56 3.43
N ALA A 389 -29.46 -16.92 3.01
CA ALA A 389 -30.31 -17.45 1.95
C ALA A 389 -29.56 -17.56 0.61
N ALA A 390 -28.77 -16.54 0.24
CA ALA A 390 -27.93 -16.59 -0.95
C ALA A 390 -26.87 -17.70 -0.86
N VAL A 391 -26.28 -17.93 0.33
CA VAL A 391 -25.36 -19.06 0.56
C VAL A 391 -26.08 -20.40 0.42
N GLY A 392 -27.33 -20.51 0.89
CA GLY A 392 -28.14 -21.71 0.72
C GLY A 392 -28.41 -22.04 -0.75
N GLU A 393 -28.79 -21.04 -1.55
CA GLU A 393 -28.96 -21.19 -3.01
C GLU A 393 -27.66 -21.62 -3.70
N PHE A 394 -26.53 -21.05 -3.29
CA PHE A 394 -25.21 -21.39 -3.82
C PHE A 394 -24.87 -22.87 -3.61
N TYR A 395 -25.06 -23.38 -2.40
CA TYR A 395 -24.79 -24.79 -2.10
C TYR A 395 -25.82 -25.74 -2.72
N ALA A 396 -27.09 -25.33 -2.82
CA ALA A 396 -28.14 -26.12 -3.48
C ALA A 396 -27.86 -26.33 -4.98
N ALA A 397 -27.15 -25.41 -5.62
CA ALA A 397 -26.69 -25.52 -7.01
C ALA A 397 -25.46 -26.44 -7.18
N GLY A 398 -24.92 -27.03 -6.10
CA GLY A 398 -23.80 -27.98 -6.16
C GLY A 398 -22.43 -27.34 -6.35
N HIS A 399 -22.29 -26.03 -6.09
CA HIS A 399 -21.00 -25.35 -6.20
C HIS A 399 -20.02 -25.79 -5.10
N PRO A 400 -18.73 -26.05 -5.43
CA PRO A 400 -17.77 -26.66 -4.49
C PRO A 400 -17.13 -25.68 -3.51
N THR A 401 -17.27 -24.37 -3.75
CA THR A 401 -16.53 -23.33 -3.04
C THR A 401 -16.95 -23.24 -1.59
N ARG A 402 -15.99 -23.30 -0.67
CA ARG A 402 -16.22 -23.05 0.77
C ARG A 402 -16.51 -21.58 1.01
N ILE A 403 -17.66 -21.25 1.59
CA ILE A 403 -18.02 -19.86 1.90
C ILE A 403 -17.63 -19.49 3.34
N LYS A 404 -16.90 -18.38 3.49
CA LYS A 404 -16.53 -17.80 4.79
C LYS A 404 -17.16 -16.42 4.95
N LEU A 405 -18.10 -16.29 5.90
CA LEU A 405 -18.73 -15.01 6.22
C LEU A 405 -18.02 -14.31 7.38
N GLN A 406 -17.77 -13.00 7.23
CA GLN A 406 -17.14 -12.16 8.25
C GLN A 406 -18.03 -10.94 8.51
N ALA A 407 -18.58 -10.84 9.72
CA ALA A 407 -19.31 -9.65 10.15
C ALA A 407 -18.32 -8.53 10.50
N GLU A 408 -18.57 -7.33 9.99
CA GLU A 408 -17.73 -6.15 10.22
C GLU A 408 -18.63 -4.91 10.44
N VAL A 409 -18.10 -3.88 11.10
CA VAL A 409 -18.83 -2.65 11.46
C VAL A 409 -18.20 -1.45 10.75
N LEU A 410 -19.04 -0.60 10.16
CA LEU A 410 -18.64 0.65 9.46
C LEU A 410 -17.60 0.40 8.35
N GLY A 411 -16.35 0.85 8.52
CA GLY A 411 -15.26 0.72 7.54
C GLY A 411 -14.69 -0.69 7.42
N GLY A 412 -14.97 -1.57 8.39
CA GLY A 412 -14.38 -2.90 8.47
C GLY A 412 -14.49 -3.79 7.23
N PRO A 413 -15.64 -3.86 6.51
CA PRO A 413 -15.72 -4.69 5.31
C PRO A 413 -14.88 -4.12 4.15
N TRP A 414 -14.77 -2.80 4.00
CA TRP A 414 -13.88 -2.17 3.03
C TRP A 414 -12.41 -2.41 3.37
N ASP A 415 -12.04 -2.25 4.65
CA ASP A 415 -10.72 -2.61 5.17
C ASP A 415 -10.39 -4.08 4.89
N ALA A 416 -11.34 -5.00 5.10
CA ALA A 416 -11.18 -6.42 4.82
C ALA A 416 -10.89 -6.68 3.33
N LEU A 417 -11.56 -5.97 2.43
CA LEU A 417 -11.34 -6.10 0.99
C LEU A 417 -9.95 -5.57 0.58
N VAL A 418 -9.57 -4.39 1.07
CA VAL A 418 -8.27 -3.74 0.79
C VAL A 418 -7.11 -4.55 1.36
N ALA A 419 -7.27 -5.10 2.56
CA ALA A 419 -6.26 -5.93 3.23
C ALA A 419 -6.28 -7.40 2.76
N GLN A 420 -7.06 -7.74 1.74
CA GLN A 420 -7.21 -9.10 1.19
C GLN A 420 -7.63 -10.16 2.23
N ARG A 421 -8.40 -9.74 3.25
CA ARG A 421 -9.07 -10.64 4.20
C ARG A 421 -10.42 -11.15 3.70
N ALA A 422 -10.97 -10.49 2.69
CA ALA A 422 -12.21 -10.82 2.00
C ALA A 422 -12.04 -10.64 0.49
N ASP A 423 -12.80 -11.42 -0.29
CA ASP A 423 -12.84 -11.36 -1.75
C ASP A 423 -14.02 -10.51 -2.25
N VAL A 424 -15.12 -10.54 -1.48
CA VAL A 424 -16.32 -9.72 -1.69
C VAL A 424 -16.63 -8.97 -0.40
N ALA A 425 -17.02 -7.70 -0.53
CA ALA A 425 -17.48 -6.88 0.58
C ALA A 425 -18.87 -6.28 0.32
N LEU A 426 -19.76 -6.39 1.29
CA LEU A 426 -21.02 -5.62 1.34
C LEU A 426 -20.80 -4.41 2.24
N THR A 427 -20.54 -3.25 1.64
CA THR A 427 -19.90 -2.12 2.31
C THR A 427 -20.39 -0.78 1.80
N GLU A 428 -20.19 0.26 2.61
CA GLU A 428 -20.13 1.63 2.11
C GLU A 428 -18.89 1.78 1.21
N ILE A 429 -18.99 2.57 0.13
CA ILE A 429 -17.87 2.82 -0.79
C ILE A 429 -17.05 4.01 -0.32
N PHE A 430 -15.73 3.82 -0.27
CA PHE A 430 -14.79 4.81 0.25
C PHE A 430 -13.67 5.08 -0.76
N GLY A 431 -13.92 6.01 -1.68
CA GLY A 431 -13.06 6.30 -2.84
C GLY A 431 -13.60 5.66 -4.13
N ASP A 432 -12.92 5.85 -5.26
CA ASP A 432 -13.33 5.31 -6.56
C ASP A 432 -12.84 3.87 -6.81
N GLY A 433 -11.99 3.32 -5.92
CA GLY A 433 -11.49 1.93 -5.98
C GLY A 433 -10.55 1.62 -7.14
N SER A 434 -10.37 2.54 -8.09
CA SER A 434 -9.71 2.32 -9.38
C SER A 434 -8.22 2.01 -9.23
N ALA A 435 -7.52 2.73 -8.35
CA ALA A 435 -6.12 2.49 -8.03
C ALA A 435 -5.85 1.17 -7.29
N LEU A 436 -6.90 0.56 -6.73
CA LEU A 436 -6.84 -0.69 -5.95
C LEU A 436 -7.39 -1.89 -6.71
N GLU A 437 -7.72 -1.73 -8.00
CA GLU A 437 -8.34 -2.76 -8.85
C GLU A 437 -9.64 -3.35 -8.25
N ILE A 438 -10.36 -2.54 -7.47
CA ILE A 438 -11.65 -2.90 -6.85
C ILE A 438 -12.78 -2.35 -7.71
N ALA A 439 -13.69 -3.24 -8.14
CA ALA A 439 -14.95 -2.85 -8.75
C ALA A 439 -16.06 -2.88 -7.70
N HIS A 440 -17.12 -2.11 -7.94
CA HIS A 440 -18.30 -2.12 -7.08
C HIS A 440 -19.59 -1.89 -7.88
N ARG A 441 -20.71 -2.36 -7.33
CA ARG A 441 -22.06 -2.01 -7.80
C ARG A 441 -22.96 -1.63 -6.63
N PRO A 442 -23.88 -0.66 -6.81
CA PRO A 442 -24.83 -0.29 -5.77
C PRO A 442 -25.66 -1.50 -5.30
N LEU A 443 -25.88 -1.59 -3.98
CA LEU A 443 -26.69 -2.61 -3.33
C LEU A 443 -28.02 -2.03 -2.85
N GLY A 444 -27.98 -0.82 -2.28
CA GLY A 444 -29.16 -0.11 -1.77
C GLY A 444 -28.78 0.85 -0.66
N ALA A 445 -29.76 1.33 0.11
CA ALA A 445 -29.51 2.27 1.20
C ALA A 445 -30.31 1.96 2.46
N VAL A 446 -29.62 1.91 3.60
CA VAL A 446 -30.17 1.55 4.91
C VAL A 446 -30.67 2.79 5.65
N GLU A 447 -31.90 2.71 6.15
CA GLU A 447 -32.53 3.77 6.96
C GLU A 447 -32.22 3.59 8.46
N PHE A 448 -32.15 4.70 9.19
CA PHE A 448 -31.89 4.73 10.62
C PHE A 448 -33.01 5.44 11.38
N VAL A 449 -33.31 4.91 12.57
CA VAL A 449 -34.26 5.49 13.53
C VAL A 449 -33.57 5.89 14.81
N PHE A 450 -34.07 6.94 15.46
CA PHE A 450 -33.68 7.28 16.82
C PHE A 450 -34.63 6.56 17.78
N ALA A 451 -34.18 5.45 18.36
CA ALA A 451 -35.00 4.60 19.21
C ALA A 451 -34.36 4.42 20.58
N ILE A 452 -35.14 4.57 21.65
CA ILE A 452 -34.68 4.59 23.04
C ILE A 452 -35.59 3.71 23.92
N ALA A 453 -35.11 3.26 25.07
CA ALA A 453 -35.95 2.54 26.03
C ALA A 453 -37.14 3.41 26.49
N PRO A 454 -38.35 2.85 26.67
CA PRO A 454 -39.51 3.59 27.19
C PRO A 454 -39.27 4.26 28.55
N SER A 455 -38.39 3.67 29.36
CA SER A 455 -38.00 4.19 30.69
C SER A 455 -36.97 5.32 30.63
N HIS A 456 -36.40 5.62 29.47
CA HIS A 456 -35.37 6.66 29.34
C HIS A 456 -36.01 8.06 29.44
N PRO A 457 -35.39 9.05 30.13
CA PRO A 457 -35.97 10.39 30.31
C PRO A 457 -36.39 11.09 29.01
N LEU A 458 -35.62 10.91 27.92
CA LEU A 458 -35.95 11.47 26.60
C LEU A 458 -37.25 10.90 25.97
N ALA A 459 -37.81 9.80 26.50
CA ALA A 459 -39.08 9.26 26.02
C ALA A 459 -40.25 10.21 26.34
N ALA A 460 -40.17 10.95 27.46
CA ALA A 460 -41.17 11.92 27.89
C ALA A 460 -40.95 13.33 27.34
N GLU A 461 -39.79 13.61 26.74
CA GLU A 461 -39.44 14.93 26.20
C GLU A 461 -40.25 15.30 24.95
N LYS A 462 -40.51 16.60 24.76
CA LYS A 462 -41.29 17.08 23.61
C LYS A 462 -40.52 16.89 22.30
N GLU A 463 -41.18 16.32 21.30
CA GLU A 463 -40.62 16.17 19.96
C GLU A 463 -40.71 17.47 19.13
N PRO A 464 -39.79 17.69 18.18
CA PRO A 464 -38.59 16.89 17.92
C PRO A 464 -37.48 17.12 18.95
N LEU A 465 -36.80 16.06 19.36
CA LEU A 465 -35.67 16.13 20.29
C LEU A 465 -34.51 16.92 19.64
N LYS A 466 -34.10 18.00 20.29
CA LYS A 466 -32.99 18.84 19.81
C LYS A 466 -31.64 18.19 20.08
N ALA A 467 -30.67 18.41 19.21
CA ALA A 467 -29.30 17.93 19.39
C ALA A 467 -28.68 18.35 20.74
N SER A 468 -29.00 19.55 21.22
CA SER A 468 -28.56 20.05 22.53
C SER A 468 -29.15 19.29 23.72
N THR A 469 -30.36 18.73 23.59
CA THR A 469 -30.98 17.87 24.59
C THR A 469 -30.36 16.48 24.55
N ILE A 470 -30.19 15.91 23.36
CA ILE A 470 -29.63 14.56 23.17
C ILE A 470 -28.19 14.47 23.70
N ARG A 471 -27.36 15.51 23.47
CA ARG A 471 -25.95 15.55 23.92
C ARG A 471 -25.76 15.49 25.44
N ARG A 472 -26.81 15.70 26.24
CA ARG A 472 -26.77 15.58 27.70
C ARG A 472 -26.87 14.14 28.20
N HIS A 473 -27.17 13.20 27.31
CA HIS A 473 -27.31 11.79 27.63
C HIS A 473 -26.20 10.98 26.98
N ARG A 474 -25.90 9.83 27.58
CA ARG A 474 -24.94 8.87 27.05
C ARG A 474 -25.35 8.40 25.66
N VAL A 475 -24.45 8.48 24.70
CA VAL A 475 -24.66 7.95 23.35
C VAL A 475 -24.04 6.57 23.22
N VAL A 476 -24.79 5.60 22.69
CA VAL A 476 -24.24 4.28 22.39
C VAL A 476 -23.73 4.26 20.95
N VAL A 477 -22.45 3.89 20.77
CA VAL A 477 -21.80 3.79 19.46
C VAL A 477 -21.25 2.38 19.26
N ALA A 478 -21.34 1.87 18.04
CA ALA A 478 -20.65 0.65 17.67
C ALA A 478 -19.25 1.03 17.16
N ALA A 479 -18.22 0.35 17.66
CA ALA A 479 -16.84 0.57 17.24
C ALA A 479 -16.65 0.14 15.77
N ASP A 480 -15.93 0.93 14.99
CA ASP A 480 -15.46 0.52 13.66
C ASP A 480 -14.48 -0.65 13.81
N SER A 481 -14.61 -1.66 12.96
CA SER A 481 -13.79 -2.88 13.02
C SER A 481 -12.61 -2.88 12.03
N SER A 482 -12.35 -1.76 11.36
CA SER A 482 -11.17 -1.56 10.50
C SER A 482 -9.88 -1.83 11.26
N ARG A 483 -8.96 -2.59 10.65
CA ARG A 483 -7.68 -2.99 11.26
C ARG A 483 -6.49 -2.23 10.69
N GLY A 484 -6.51 -1.91 9.40
CA GLY A 484 -5.46 -1.20 8.68
C GLY A 484 -5.84 0.22 8.29
N LEU A 485 -7.14 0.46 8.04
CA LEU A 485 -7.67 1.79 7.72
C LEU A 485 -8.09 2.56 8.98
N PRO A 486 -8.05 3.91 8.94
CA PRO A 486 -8.53 4.73 10.05
C PRO A 486 -9.97 4.39 10.43
N ALA A 487 -10.18 4.15 11.73
CA ALA A 487 -11.50 3.89 12.28
C ALA A 487 -12.44 5.07 11.99
N ARG A 488 -13.63 4.77 11.47
CA ARG A 488 -14.62 5.79 11.15
C ARG A 488 -15.61 5.93 12.30
N SER A 489 -16.25 7.10 12.35
CA SER A 489 -17.34 7.36 13.28
C SER A 489 -18.52 7.91 12.50
N SER A 490 -19.71 7.39 12.77
CA SER A 490 -20.95 7.89 12.16
C SER A 490 -22.07 7.99 13.19
N GLY A 491 -22.75 9.14 13.26
CA GLY A 491 -23.83 9.36 14.23
C GLY A 491 -23.80 10.74 14.89
N ILE A 492 -24.00 10.77 16.21
CA ILE A 492 -24.17 12.02 16.97
C ILE A 492 -22.78 12.59 17.30
N ALA A 493 -22.40 13.64 16.57
CA ALA A 493 -21.13 14.32 16.79
C ALA A 493 -21.07 15.04 18.14
N ALA A 494 -19.91 14.95 18.81
CA ALA A 494 -19.57 15.64 20.06
C ALA A 494 -20.49 15.32 21.25
N ALA A 495 -20.83 14.04 21.44
CA ALA A 495 -21.43 13.58 22.69
C ALA A 495 -20.37 13.60 23.81
N ALA A 496 -20.75 14.12 24.98
CA ALA A 496 -19.84 14.23 26.13
C ALA A 496 -19.65 12.89 26.86
N ASP A 497 -20.64 11.99 26.80
CA ASP A 497 -20.63 10.65 27.40
C ASP A 497 -20.96 9.62 26.32
N VAL A 498 -20.09 8.62 26.12
CA VAL A 498 -20.17 7.64 25.04
C VAL A 498 -19.94 6.23 25.59
N LEU A 499 -20.91 5.34 25.35
CA LEU A 499 -20.74 3.89 25.53
C LEU A 499 -20.38 3.27 24.18
N THR A 500 -19.16 2.76 24.06
CA THR A 500 -18.71 2.04 22.88
C THR A 500 -18.95 0.54 23.05
N VAL A 501 -19.58 -0.08 22.05
CA VAL A 501 -19.83 -1.54 21.98
C VAL A 501 -19.24 -2.14 20.70
N GLY A 502 -18.97 -3.44 20.69
CA GLY A 502 -18.31 -4.11 19.57
C GLY A 502 -19.19 -4.50 18.38
N SER A 503 -20.52 -4.37 18.48
CA SER A 503 -21.46 -4.76 17.40
C SER A 503 -22.76 -3.97 17.46
N LEU A 504 -23.51 -3.95 16.36
CA LEU A 504 -24.86 -3.37 16.29
C LEU A 504 -25.86 -4.17 17.14
N ALA A 505 -25.68 -5.48 17.27
CA ALA A 505 -26.47 -6.30 18.18
C ALA A 505 -26.28 -5.86 19.65
N ALA A 506 -25.03 -5.66 20.09
CA ALA A 506 -24.73 -5.13 21.42
C ALA A 506 -25.27 -3.70 21.59
N LYS A 507 -25.25 -2.90 20.52
CA LYS A 507 -25.81 -1.54 20.53
C LYS A 507 -27.32 -1.56 20.73
N LEU A 508 -28.04 -2.43 20.02
CA LEU A 508 -29.48 -2.64 20.24
C LEU A 508 -29.76 -3.07 21.69
N ALA A 509 -29.00 -4.03 22.21
CA ALA A 509 -29.16 -4.52 23.58
C ALA A 509 -28.95 -3.40 24.62
N ALA A 510 -27.93 -2.55 24.42
CA ALA A 510 -27.67 -1.40 25.29
C ALA A 510 -28.80 -0.36 25.26
N HIS A 511 -29.40 -0.12 24.08
CA HIS A 511 -30.58 0.74 23.97
C HIS A 511 -31.79 0.15 24.70
N VAL A 512 -32.06 -1.16 24.53
CA VAL A 512 -33.16 -1.86 25.19
C VAL A 512 -32.98 -1.85 26.72
N ALA A 513 -31.75 -1.97 27.20
CA ALA A 513 -31.42 -1.87 28.62
C ALA A 513 -31.46 -0.43 29.16
N GLY A 514 -31.68 0.58 28.31
CA GLY A 514 -31.73 2.00 28.72
C GLY A 514 -30.37 2.59 29.08
N LEU A 515 -29.26 1.96 28.67
CA LEU A 515 -27.89 2.38 29.00
C LEU A 515 -27.41 3.61 28.22
N GLY A 516 -28.15 4.02 27.20
CA GLY A 516 -27.88 5.21 26.40
C GLY A 516 -28.83 5.34 25.22
N VAL A 517 -28.54 6.30 24.35
CA VAL A 517 -29.38 6.67 23.21
C VAL A 517 -28.58 6.75 21.90
N GLY A 518 -29.26 6.82 20.76
CA GLY A 518 -28.59 6.93 19.47
C GLY A 518 -29.45 6.49 18.30
N PHE A 519 -28.82 6.38 17.14
CA PHE A 519 -29.45 5.85 15.93
C PHE A 519 -29.20 4.35 15.78
N LEU A 520 -30.25 3.60 15.46
CA LEU A 520 -30.22 2.18 15.11
C LEU A 520 -30.73 2.00 13.68
N PRO A 521 -30.24 1.01 12.91
CA PRO A 521 -30.85 0.64 11.63
C PRO A 521 -32.32 0.28 11.84
N ARG A 522 -33.22 0.76 10.97
CA ARG A 522 -34.67 0.54 11.12
C ARG A 522 -35.01 -0.94 11.21
N ALA A 523 -34.47 -1.76 10.30
CA ALA A 523 -34.69 -3.21 10.28
C ALA A 523 -34.28 -3.89 11.61
N LEU A 524 -33.16 -3.46 12.20
CA LEU A 524 -32.68 -3.98 13.49
C LEU A 524 -33.55 -3.53 14.67
N ALA A 525 -34.04 -2.29 14.64
CA ALA A 525 -34.85 -1.72 15.73
C ALA A 525 -36.32 -2.15 15.70
N ALA A 526 -36.88 -2.43 14.51
CA ALA A 526 -38.30 -2.68 14.30
C ALA A 526 -38.90 -3.77 15.22
N PRO A 527 -38.26 -4.94 15.44
CA PRO A 527 -38.80 -5.95 16.35
C PRO A 527 -38.85 -5.48 17.81
N ALA A 528 -37.87 -4.70 18.26
CA ALA A 528 -37.85 -4.17 19.62
C ALA A 528 -38.86 -3.02 19.81
N ILE A 529 -39.11 -2.22 18.77
CA ILE A 529 -40.16 -1.19 18.76
C ILE A 529 -41.54 -1.85 18.78
N ALA A 530 -41.78 -2.86 17.94
CA ALA A 530 -43.05 -3.59 17.90
C ALA A 530 -43.37 -4.29 19.23
N ALA A 531 -42.34 -4.80 19.92
CA ALA A 531 -42.46 -5.41 21.25
C ALA A 531 -42.59 -4.40 22.41
N GLY A 532 -42.63 -3.08 22.12
CA GLY A 532 -42.68 -2.04 23.15
C GLY A 532 -41.42 -1.91 24.01
N ARG A 533 -40.32 -2.57 23.62
CA ARG A 533 -39.02 -2.49 24.34
C ARG A 533 -38.22 -1.25 23.95
N LEU A 534 -38.53 -0.64 22.81
CA LEU A 534 -38.02 0.65 22.38
C LEU A 534 -39.17 1.53 21.90
N VAL A 535 -38.97 2.85 21.98
CA VAL A 535 -39.86 3.85 21.39
C VAL A 535 -39.06 4.68 20.40
N GLU A 536 -39.56 4.79 19.16
CA GLU A 536 -39.00 5.69 18.14
C GLU A 536 -39.37 7.14 18.49
N ARG A 537 -38.39 8.06 18.45
CA ARG A 537 -38.58 9.48 18.72
C ARG A 537 -38.14 10.33 17.53
N ARG A 538 -38.89 11.38 17.21
CA ARG A 538 -38.47 12.36 16.20
C ARG A 538 -37.36 13.25 16.73
N VAL A 539 -36.31 13.44 15.95
CA VAL A 539 -35.16 14.29 16.26
C VAL A 539 -35.05 15.45 15.28
N SER A 540 -34.48 16.57 15.71
CA SER A 540 -34.31 17.75 14.85
C SER A 540 -33.29 17.55 13.72
N ALA A 541 -32.39 16.57 13.88
CA ALA A 541 -31.36 16.23 12.91
C ALA A 541 -31.34 14.70 12.72
N PRO A 542 -32.15 14.14 11.79
CA PRO A 542 -32.16 12.71 11.52
C PRO A 542 -30.85 12.25 10.87
N LYS A 543 -30.48 10.99 11.09
CA LYS A 543 -29.31 10.39 10.44
C LYS A 543 -29.63 10.11 8.96
N PRO A 544 -28.78 10.54 8.00
CA PRO A 544 -28.96 10.21 6.59
C PRO A 544 -28.98 8.70 6.34
N ARG A 545 -29.62 8.30 5.24
CA ARG A 545 -29.53 6.92 4.75
C ARG A 545 -28.09 6.58 4.39
N VAL A 546 -27.66 5.37 4.72
CA VAL A 546 -26.31 4.88 4.40
C VAL A 546 -26.39 4.02 3.14
N ALA A 547 -25.72 4.46 2.07
CA ALA A 547 -25.66 3.72 0.82
C ALA A 547 -24.63 2.59 0.92
N LEU A 548 -25.05 1.38 0.59
CA LEU A 548 -24.21 0.19 0.51
C LEU A 548 -24.04 -0.25 -0.94
N ALA A 549 -22.95 -0.96 -1.16
CA ALA A 549 -22.56 -1.56 -2.43
C ALA A 549 -22.00 -2.95 -2.19
N VAL A 550 -22.05 -3.78 -3.24
CA VAL A 550 -21.21 -4.97 -3.35
C VAL A 550 -19.91 -4.57 -4.04
N ALA A 551 -18.78 -4.82 -3.40
CA ALA A 551 -17.45 -4.52 -3.90
C ALA A 551 -16.60 -5.80 -3.97
N TRP A 552 -15.74 -5.93 -4.97
CA TRP A 552 -14.88 -7.10 -5.18
C TRP A 552 -13.59 -6.74 -5.91
N ARG A 553 -12.55 -7.56 -5.74
CA ARG A 553 -11.29 -7.41 -6.49
C ARG A 553 -11.44 -7.93 -7.91
N THR A 554 -11.11 -7.12 -8.90
CA THR A 554 -11.24 -7.49 -10.33
C THR A 554 -10.18 -8.49 -10.84
N PRO A 555 -8.90 -8.47 -10.42
CA PRO A 555 -7.89 -9.41 -10.95
C PRO A 555 -8.11 -10.86 -10.51
N ASP A 556 -8.87 -11.05 -9.42
CA ASP A 556 -9.04 -12.33 -8.73
C ASP A 556 -10.47 -12.88 -8.76
N ALA A 557 -11.42 -12.18 -9.41
CA ALA A 557 -12.82 -12.59 -9.43
C ALA A 557 -13.00 -13.89 -10.23
N GLY A 558 -13.08 -15.04 -9.56
CA GLY A 558 -13.45 -16.32 -10.14
C GLY A 558 -14.97 -16.50 -10.25
N PRO A 559 -15.43 -17.70 -10.64
CA PRO A 559 -16.85 -18.02 -10.81
C PRO A 559 -17.70 -17.78 -9.57
N ALA A 560 -17.23 -18.18 -8.39
CA ALA A 560 -17.97 -18.02 -7.15
C ALA A 560 -18.11 -16.54 -6.80
N CYS A 561 -17.02 -15.76 -6.92
CA CYS A 561 -17.07 -14.32 -6.72
C CYS A 561 -18.09 -13.67 -7.67
N ARG A 562 -18.07 -14.01 -8.97
CA ARG A 562 -19.01 -13.45 -9.95
C ARG A 562 -20.45 -13.83 -9.63
N TRP A 563 -20.70 -15.09 -9.29
CA TRP A 563 -22.02 -15.58 -8.89
C TRP A 563 -22.57 -14.79 -7.70
N PHE A 564 -21.77 -14.62 -6.64
CA PHE A 564 -22.20 -13.85 -5.46
C PHE A 564 -22.40 -12.38 -5.79
N VAL A 565 -21.51 -11.76 -6.58
CA VAL A 565 -21.67 -10.35 -7.01
C VAL A 565 -23.01 -10.16 -7.74
N GLU A 566 -23.38 -11.05 -8.64
CA GLU A 566 -24.65 -10.99 -9.38
C GLU A 566 -25.87 -11.31 -8.50
N ARG A 567 -25.76 -12.31 -7.62
CA ARG A 567 -26.88 -12.72 -6.76
C ARG A 567 -27.16 -11.70 -5.67
N LEU A 568 -26.11 -11.14 -5.06
CA LEU A 568 -26.21 -10.18 -3.97
C LEU A 568 -26.72 -8.81 -4.44
N GLN A 569 -26.59 -8.47 -5.73
CA GLN A 569 -27.25 -7.26 -6.29
C GLN A 569 -28.78 -7.29 -6.16
N ARG A 570 -29.37 -8.47 -6.00
CA ARG A 570 -30.82 -8.64 -5.82
C ARG A 570 -31.21 -8.82 -4.34
N LEU A 571 -30.29 -8.53 -3.43
CA LEU A 571 -30.51 -8.70 -2.00
C LEU A 571 -31.39 -7.57 -1.47
N ASP A 572 -32.49 -7.93 -0.82
CA ASP A 572 -33.36 -6.97 -0.15
C ASP A 572 -32.73 -6.55 1.18
N LEU A 573 -32.44 -5.25 1.32
CA LEU A 573 -31.89 -4.66 2.53
C LEU A 573 -32.98 -4.35 3.59
N GLY A 574 -34.22 -4.77 3.35
CA GLY A 574 -35.36 -4.50 4.25
C GLY A 574 -35.82 -3.04 4.22
N SER A 575 -35.53 -2.33 3.12
CA SER A 575 -36.08 -1.00 2.87
C SER A 575 -37.51 -1.15 2.35
N GLY A 576 -38.47 -1.07 3.28
CA GLY A 576 -39.88 -0.85 2.96
C GLY A 576 -40.13 0.47 2.26
#